data_AF-A0A7C4UF51-F1
#
_entry.id   AF-A0A7C4UF51-F1
#
_cell.length_a   1.000
_cell.length_b   1.000
_cell.length_c   1.000
_cell.angle_alpha   90.00
_cell.angle_beta   90.00
_cell.angle_gamma   90.00
#
_symmetry.space_group_name_H-M   'P 1'
#
loop_
_entity.id
_entity.type
_entity.pdbx_description
1 polymer ?
#
loop_
_entity_poly.entity_id
_entity_poly.type
_entity_poly.pdbx_seq_one_letter_code
_entity_poly.pdbx_strand_id
1 'polypeptide(L)'
;MSESIDYKYLRPKRGSRYEQLAVNGRIRAEILYRETIGSEPLTPEQVAEEYSLPLEAVLEAIHYCEHNRELLDMERARERATIEARGGGRDRTLTQ
;
A
#
# COMPACT_ATOMS: atom_id res chain seq x y z
N MET A 1 -0.46 -6.04 20.13
CA MET A 1 0.98 -5.87 20.46
C MET A 1 1.66 -5.49 19.16
N SER A 2 2.00 -4.21 18.99
CA SER A 2 2.62 -3.71 17.77
C SER A 2 4.10 -4.04 17.85
N GLU A 3 4.51 -5.18 17.29
CA GLU A 3 5.92 -5.47 17.10
C GLU A 3 6.50 -4.31 16.28
N SER A 4 7.41 -3.56 16.91
CA SER A 4 8.15 -2.48 16.26
C SER A 4 9.18 -3.13 15.35
N ILE A 5 8.71 -3.67 14.23
CA ILE A 5 9.58 -4.23 13.20
C ILE A 5 10.29 -3.04 12.56
N ASP A 6 11.59 -2.96 12.81
CA ASP A 6 12.46 -1.95 12.22
C ASP A 6 12.72 -2.36 10.77
N TYR A 7 11.85 -1.90 9.89
CA TYR A 7 11.98 -2.18 8.47
C TYR A 7 13.07 -1.31 7.85
N LYS A 8 13.97 -1.94 7.09
CA LYS A 8 15.14 -1.27 6.50
C LYS A 8 14.75 -0.32 5.37
N TYR A 9 13.79 -0.74 4.54
CA TYR A 9 13.37 0.01 3.35
C TYR A 9 12.04 0.74 3.51
N LEU A 10 11.18 0.27 4.41
CA LEU A 10 9.91 0.93 4.71
C LEU A 10 10.11 2.08 5.68
N ARG A 11 9.68 3.28 5.29
CA ARG A 11 9.74 4.47 6.15
C ARG A 11 8.42 5.22 6.16
N PRO A 12 8.05 5.83 7.30
CA PRO A 12 6.87 6.69 7.36
C PRO A 12 7.10 7.94 6.52
N LYS A 13 6.10 8.32 5.73
CA LYS A 13 6.16 9.53 4.91
C LYS A 13 5.83 10.75 5.78
N ARG A 14 6.86 11.53 6.17
CA ARG A 14 6.68 12.79 6.93
C ARG A 14 5.72 13.73 6.21
N GLY A 15 4.66 14.14 6.90
CA GLY A 15 3.65 15.07 6.38
C GLY A 15 2.52 14.43 5.57
N SER A 16 2.49 13.10 5.45
CA SER A 16 1.32 12.41 4.93
C SER A 16 0.27 12.24 6.04
N ARG A 17 -1.01 12.34 5.66
CA ARG A 17 -2.15 12.12 6.55
C ARG A 17 -2.36 10.63 6.86
N TYR A 18 -1.54 9.77 6.25
CA TYR A 18 -1.58 8.33 6.33
C TYR A 18 -0.42 7.81 7.19
N GLU A 19 -0.71 6.85 8.04
CA GLU A 19 0.28 6.16 8.89
C GLU A 19 1.03 5.05 8.12
N GLN A 20 0.60 4.75 6.89
CA GLN A 20 1.22 3.74 6.04
C GLN A 20 2.72 4.00 5.79
N LEU A 21 3.52 2.94 5.92
CA LEU A 21 4.91 2.93 5.52
C LEU A 21 5.05 2.83 3.98
N ALA A 22 6.09 3.47 3.46
CA ALA A 22 6.41 3.47 2.04
C ALA A 22 7.86 3.00 1.83
N VAL A 23 8.06 2.16 0.82
CA VAL A 23 9.39 1.76 0.35
C VAL A 23 10.10 2.99 -0.19
N ASN A 24 11.26 3.30 0.42
CA ASN A 24 12.05 4.50 0.13
C ASN A 24 11.24 5.82 0.19
N GLY A 25 10.13 5.86 0.94
CA GLY A 25 9.26 7.04 1.05
C GLY A 25 8.51 7.41 -0.24
N ARG A 26 8.54 6.56 -1.27
CA ARG A 26 7.91 6.81 -2.58
C ARG A 26 6.70 5.94 -2.81
N ILE A 27 6.85 4.62 -2.70
CA ILE A 27 5.83 3.64 -3.06
C ILE A 27 5.24 3.05 -1.78
N ARG A 28 3.92 3.11 -1.61
CA ARG A 28 3.23 2.58 -0.42
C ARG A 28 3.34 1.05 -0.40
N ALA A 29 3.53 0.48 0.78
CA ALA A 29 3.56 -0.99 0.95
C ALA A 29 2.30 -1.67 0.38
N GLU A 30 1.13 -1.02 0.54
CA GLU A 30 -0.15 -1.50 0.01
C GLU A 30 -0.16 -1.68 -1.51
N ILE A 31 0.54 -0.81 -2.26
CA ILE A 31 0.60 -0.92 -3.73
C ILE A 31 1.31 -2.23 -4.09
N LEU A 32 2.49 -2.46 -3.51
CA LEU A 32 3.29 -3.67 -3.75
C LEU A 32 2.51 -4.92 -3.33
N TYR A 33 1.86 -4.88 -2.18
CA TYR A 33 1.03 -5.98 -1.71
C TYR A 33 -0.11 -6.28 -2.70
N ARG A 34 -0.81 -5.25 -3.19
CA ARG A 34 -1.91 -5.43 -4.14
C ARG A 34 -1.48 -6.07 -5.46
N GLU A 35 -0.27 -5.79 -5.94
CA GLU A 35 0.28 -6.46 -7.12
C GLU A 35 0.52 -7.95 -6.87
N THR A 36 0.86 -8.33 -5.63
CA THR A 36 1.10 -9.74 -5.27
C THR A 36 -0.16 -10.55 -4.98
N ILE A 37 -1.28 -9.88 -4.63
CA ILE A 37 -2.58 -10.53 -4.32
C ILE A 37 -3.70 -10.15 -5.29
N GLY A 38 -3.37 -9.43 -6.35
CA GLY A 38 -4.32 -8.89 -7.32
C GLY A 38 -4.88 -9.95 -8.27
N SER A 39 -5.58 -9.50 -9.31
CA SER A 39 -6.11 -10.41 -10.35
C SER A 39 -5.00 -11.16 -11.10
N GLU A 40 -3.84 -10.52 -11.26
CA GLU A 40 -2.63 -11.11 -11.83
C GLU A 40 -1.55 -11.04 -10.75
N PRO A 41 -1.49 -12.03 -9.83
CA PRO A 41 -0.55 -11.99 -8.72
C PRO A 41 0.88 -12.13 -9.27
N LEU A 42 1.64 -11.05 -9.20
CA LEU A 42 3.06 -11.05 -9.52
C LEU A 42 3.87 -11.63 -8.36
N THR A 43 4.97 -12.31 -8.67
CA THR A 43 5.89 -12.74 -7.62
C THR A 43 6.59 -11.53 -7.00
N PRO A 44 7.04 -11.60 -5.74
CA PRO A 44 7.78 -10.51 -5.11
C PRO A 44 9.03 -10.11 -5.91
N GLU A 45 9.65 -11.06 -6.60
CA GLU A 45 10.79 -10.85 -7.51
C GLU A 45 10.39 -10.01 -8.73
N GLN A 46 9.28 -10.36 -9.39
CA GLN A 46 8.78 -9.59 -10.54
C GLN A 46 8.40 -8.16 -10.13
N VAL A 47 7.73 -8.00 -8.98
CA VAL A 47 7.40 -6.67 -8.44
C VAL A 47 8.67 -5.88 -8.12
N ALA A 48 9.70 -6.53 -7.59
CA ALA A 48 10.99 -5.88 -7.34
C ALA A 48 11.63 -5.39 -8.64
N GLU A 49 11.61 -6.19 -9.70
CA GLU A 49 12.13 -5.80 -11.02
C GLU A 49 11.31 -4.67 -11.66
N GLU A 50 9.99 -4.81 -11.71
CA GLU A 50 9.04 -3.84 -12.30
C GLU A 50 9.17 -2.45 -11.65
N TYR A 51 9.24 -2.42 -10.31
CA TYR A 51 9.34 -1.18 -9.55
C TYR A 51 10.79 -0.72 -9.33
N SER A 52 11.77 -1.50 -9.83
CA SER A 52 13.21 -1.26 -9.63
C SER A 52 13.56 -1.08 -8.14
N LEU A 53 13.04 -1.98 -7.31
CA LEU A 53 13.21 -2.04 -5.86
C LEU A 53 14.00 -3.30 -5.48
N PRO A 54 14.68 -3.31 -4.33
CA PRO A 54 15.25 -4.56 -3.82
C PRO A 54 14.13 -5.51 -3.40
N LEU A 55 14.30 -6.80 -3.67
CA LEU A 55 13.37 -7.88 -3.28
C LEU A 55 13.02 -7.82 -1.78
N GLU A 56 14.02 -7.56 -0.94
CA GLU A 56 13.83 -7.37 0.50
C GLU A 56 12.77 -6.31 0.82
N ALA A 57 12.75 -5.19 0.10
CA ALA A 57 11.76 -4.14 0.34
C ALA A 57 10.33 -4.57 -0.03
N VAL A 58 10.19 -5.40 -1.06
CA VAL A 58 8.89 -5.95 -1.46
C VAL A 58 8.40 -6.96 -0.41
N LEU A 59 9.29 -7.83 0.07
CA LEU A 59 8.96 -8.78 1.14
C LEU A 59 8.59 -8.06 2.45
N GLU A 60 9.35 -7.03 2.83
CA GLU A 60 9.02 -6.18 3.98
C GLU A 60 7.63 -5.53 3.82
N ALA A 61 7.31 -5.02 2.62
CA ALA A 61 6.01 -4.42 2.32
C ALA A 61 4.86 -5.42 2.45
N ILE A 62 5.03 -6.64 1.91
CA ILE A 62 4.04 -7.72 2.03
C ILE A 62 3.82 -8.05 3.51
N HIS A 63 4.91 -8.30 4.25
CA HIS A 63 4.85 -8.61 5.68
C HIS A 63 4.13 -7.52 6.48
N TYR A 64 4.48 -6.25 6.24
CA TYR A 64 3.80 -5.12 6.87
C TYR A 64 2.29 -5.11 6.56
N CYS A 65 1.91 -5.38 5.31
CA CYS A 65 0.51 -5.43 4.89
C CYS A 65 -0.27 -6.59 5.51
N GLU A 66 0.35 -7.76 5.64
CA GLU A 66 -0.31 -8.92 6.27
C GLU A 66 -0.56 -8.69 7.75
N HIS A 67 0.41 -8.10 8.47
CA HIS A 67 0.29 -7.83 9.90
C HIS A 67 -0.56 -6.59 10.23
N ASN A 68 -0.68 -5.62 9.31
CA ASN A 68 -1.43 -4.38 9.52
C ASN A 68 -2.65 -4.24 8.59
N ARG A 69 -3.20 -5.37 8.13
CA ARG A 69 -4.30 -5.39 7.15
C ARG A 69 -5.55 -4.63 7.63
N GLU A 70 -5.87 -4.72 8.92
CA GLU A 70 -6.98 -4.00 9.55
C GLU A 70 -6.76 -2.47 9.57
N LEU A 71 -5.52 -2.04 9.85
CA LEU A 71 -5.14 -0.62 9.83
C LEU A 71 -5.26 -0.05 8.41
N LEU A 72 -4.75 -0.80 7.42
CA LEU A 72 -4.81 -0.42 6.01
C LEU A 72 -6.25 -0.29 5.51
N ASP A 73 -7.14 -1.21 5.88
CA ASP A 73 -8.54 -1.13 5.48
C ASP A 73 -9.26 0.08 6.11
N MET A 74 -8.98 0.37 7.39
CA MET A 74 -9.46 1.60 8.05
C MET A 74 -8.96 2.88 7.36
N GLU A 75 -7.67 2.96 7.01
CA GLU A 75 -7.11 4.10 6.29
C GLU A 75 -7.73 4.25 4.90
N ARG A 76 -7.91 3.13 4.19
CA ARG A 76 -8.57 3.10 2.87
C ARG A 76 -10.03 3.53 2.95
N ALA A 77 -10.78 3.09 3.96
CA ALA A 77 -12.16 3.51 4.19
C ALA A 77 -12.24 5.03 4.44
N ARG A 78 -11.32 5.59 5.24
CA ARG A 78 -11.21 7.05 5.46
C ARG A 78 -10.82 7.80 4.19
N GLU A 79 -9.94 7.24 3.35
CA GLU A 79 -9.56 7.84 2.07
C GLU A 79 -10.75 7.88 1.11
N ARG A 80 -11.47 6.76 0.93
CA ARG A 80 -12.68 6.70 0.09
C ARG A 80 -13.72 7.73 0.52
N ALA A 81 -14.02 7.79 1.83
CA ALA A 81 -14.94 8.78 2.37
C ALA A 81 -14.48 10.23 2.16
N THR A 82 -13.16 10.49 2.19
CA THR A 82 -12.61 11.83 1.93
C THR A 82 -12.70 12.21 0.45
N ILE A 83 -12.45 11.28 -0.47
CA ILE A 83 -12.59 11.48 -1.92
C ILE A 83 -14.06 11.74 -2.29
N GLU A 84 -14.98 10.97 -1.71
CA GLU A 84 -16.42 11.15 -1.88
C GLU A 84 -16.87 12.51 -1.32
N ALA A 85 -16.40 12.90 -0.14
CA ALA A 85 -16.78 14.16 0.51
C ALA A 85 -16.19 15.43 -0.14
N ARG A 86 -15.05 15.33 -0.86
CA ARG A 86 -14.39 16.47 -1.52
C ARG A 86 -14.82 16.74 -2.96
N GLY A 87 -15.72 15.94 -3.53
CA GLY A 87 -16.29 16.21 -4.86
C GLY A 87 -15.79 15.27 -5.97
N GLY A 88 -16.00 13.97 -5.80
CA GLY A 88 -15.90 12.97 -6.87
C GLY A 88 -17.16 12.89 -7.76
N GLY A 89 -17.81 14.01 -8.05
CA GLY A 89 -18.90 14.07 -9.02
C GLY A 89 -18.36 14.32 -10.42
N ARG A 90 -17.78 13.31 -11.09
CA ARG A 90 -17.75 13.17 -12.56
C ARG A 90 -17.62 11.69 -12.95
N ASP A 91 -18.79 11.08 -13.12
CA ASP A 91 -19.16 10.10 -14.15
C ASP A 91 -18.04 9.44 -14.99
N ARG A 92 -17.95 8.11 -14.89
CA ARG A 92 -17.90 7.23 -16.07
C ARG A 92 -18.33 5.78 -15.75
N THR A 93 -19.62 5.54 -16.01
CA THR A 93 -20.25 4.38 -16.68
C THR A 93 -20.15 2.94 -16.11
N LEU A 94 -21.35 2.39 -15.83
CA LEU A 94 -21.92 1.05 -16.11
C LEU A 94 -20.95 -0.16 -16.22
N THR A 95 -21.25 -1.30 -15.60
CA THR A 95 -22.20 -2.26 -16.19
C THR A 95 -22.72 -3.27 -15.17
N GLN A 96 -24.02 -3.55 -15.30
CA GLN A 96 -24.82 -4.62 -14.71
C GLN A 96 -24.35 -6.01 -15.15
#